data_AF-E4YGD6-F1
#
_entry.id   AF-E4YGD6-F1
#
_cell.length_a   1.000
_cell.length_b   1.000
_cell.length_c   1.000
_cell.angle_alpha   90.00
_cell.angle_beta   90.00
_cell.angle_gamma   90.00
#
_symmetry.space_group_name_H-M   'P 1'
#
loop_
_entity.id
_entity.type
_entity.pdbx_description
1 polymer ?
#
loop_
_entity_poly.entity_id
_entity_poly.type
_entity_poly.pdbx_seq_one_letter_code
_entity_poly.pdbx_strand_id
1 'polypeptide(L)'
;MAKKGKGKKSGKKDKGGKGTRTPVMVDGVAAEEMTQEQLVEHVGRMREELDREREERNFFQLERDKIHTFWEITRRQLEDRKAELRNKDREMEESEERHQVEIK
;
A
#
# COMPACT_ATOMS: atom_id res chain seq x y z
N MET A 1 -37.86 29.44 -9.97
CA MET A 1 -38.94 29.79 -9.01
C MET A 1 -38.92 28.70 -7.95
N ALA A 2 -38.73 28.90 -6.65
CA ALA A 2 -39.34 29.87 -5.76
C ALA A 2 -38.38 30.36 -4.64
N LYS A 3 -38.70 31.53 -4.11
CA LYS A 3 -38.05 32.27 -3.02
C LYS A 3 -39.06 32.38 -1.86
N LYS A 4 -38.57 32.42 -0.61
CA LYS A 4 -39.19 32.82 0.69
C LYS A 4 -39.20 31.66 1.70
N GLY A 5 -38.86 31.85 2.98
CA GLY A 5 -38.54 33.07 3.71
C GLY A 5 -38.24 32.79 5.20
N LYS A 6 -37.38 33.66 5.75
CA LYS A 6 -37.04 33.97 7.15
C LYS A 6 -37.86 33.34 8.30
N GLY A 7 -37.12 32.82 9.29
CA GLY A 7 -37.47 32.84 10.72
C GLY A 7 -36.21 33.13 11.55
N LYS A 8 -36.24 34.17 12.39
CA LYS A 8 -35.14 34.66 13.26
C LYS A 8 -35.57 34.48 14.73
N LYS A 9 -34.58 34.26 15.63
CA LYS A 9 -34.63 34.02 17.09
C LYS A 9 -34.64 32.52 17.44
N SER A 10 -33.85 32.00 18.36
CA SER A 10 -33.28 32.60 19.57
C SER A 10 -31.87 32.07 19.85
N GLY A 11 -30.96 32.96 20.25
CA GLY A 11 -29.64 32.58 20.70
C GLY A 11 -29.71 31.70 21.94
N LYS A 12 -28.98 30.58 21.91
CA LYS A 12 -28.38 30.01 23.10
C LYS A 12 -26.88 30.13 22.94
N LYS A 13 -26.36 31.21 23.52
CA LYS A 13 -24.95 31.45 23.77
C LYS A 13 -24.58 30.42 24.85
N ASP A 14 -24.18 29.22 24.47
CA ASP A 14 -23.60 28.28 25.44
C ASP A 14 -22.23 28.83 25.84
N LYS A 15 -22.27 29.52 26.98
CA LYS A 15 -21.14 29.97 27.75
C LYS A 15 -20.32 28.76 28.12
N GLY A 16 -19.04 28.77 27.74
CA GLY A 16 -17.93 28.24 28.51
C GLY A 16 -18.21 26.96 29.29
N GLY A 17 -18.37 25.85 28.58
CA GLY A 17 -17.95 24.58 29.13
C GLY A 17 -16.43 24.58 29.09
N LYS A 18 -15.78 24.77 30.25
CA LYS A 18 -14.38 24.37 30.44
C LYS A 18 -14.37 22.86 30.24
N GLY A 19 -14.33 22.45 28.97
CA GLY A 19 -14.28 21.05 28.58
C GLY A 19 -13.06 20.50 29.29
N THR A 20 -13.30 19.59 30.22
CA THR A 20 -12.27 18.79 30.86
C THR A 20 -11.39 18.30 29.72
N ARG A 21 -10.17 18.87 29.57
CA ARG A 21 -9.22 18.37 28.59
C ARG A 21 -9.05 16.90 28.94
N THR A 22 -9.42 16.02 28.03
CA THR A 22 -9.05 14.62 28.16
C THR A 22 -7.53 14.59 28.27
N PRO A 23 -6.95 14.02 29.34
CA PRO A 23 -5.51 13.99 29.50
C PRO A 23 -4.89 13.32 28.28
N VAL A 24 -3.87 13.95 27.71
CA VAL A 24 -3.12 13.35 26.60
C VAL A 24 -2.43 12.12 27.16
N MET A 25 -2.85 10.94 26.71
CA MET A 25 -2.25 9.68 27.13
C MET A 25 -1.05 9.38 26.24
N VAL A 26 0.09 9.10 26.88
CA VAL A 26 1.37 8.77 26.26
C VAL A 26 1.82 7.45 26.89
N ASP A 27 1.89 6.37 26.11
CA ASP A 27 2.18 5.00 26.59
C ASP A 27 1.32 4.54 27.80
N GLY A 28 0.08 5.03 27.90
CA GLY A 28 -0.84 4.70 29.01
C GLY A 28 -0.69 5.54 30.27
N VAL A 29 0.20 6.54 30.28
CA VAL A 29 0.36 7.53 31.37
C VAL A 29 -0.14 8.89 30.89
N ALA A 30 -0.71 9.71 31.79
CA ALA A 30 -1.07 11.07 31.44
C ALA A 30 0.21 11.90 31.21
N ALA A 31 0.32 12.58 30.08
CA ALA A 31 1.47 13.41 29.74
C ALA A 31 1.73 14.53 30.76
N GLU A 32 0.69 14.92 31.52
CA GLU A 32 0.74 15.91 32.60
C GLU A 32 1.45 15.37 33.86
N GLU A 33 1.61 14.05 33.99
CA GLU A 33 2.28 13.36 35.10
C GLU A 33 3.76 13.02 34.79
N MET A 34 4.20 13.23 33.55
CA MET A 34 5.59 12.96 33.12
C MET A 34 6.49 14.17 33.35
N THR A 35 7.74 13.93 33.77
CA THR A 35 8.76 14.98 33.83
C THR A 35 9.19 15.43 32.43
N GLN A 36 9.78 16.61 32.33
CA GLN A 36 10.32 17.11 31.05
C GLN A 36 11.34 16.13 30.44
N GLU A 37 12.19 15.52 31.28
CA GLU A 37 13.18 14.53 30.85
C GLU A 37 12.51 13.27 30.31
N GLN A 38 11.49 12.75 30.99
CA GLN A 38 10.72 11.58 30.55
C GLN A 38 9.98 11.84 29.24
N LEU A 39 9.45 13.05 29.04
CA LEU A 39 8.81 13.44 27.78
C LEU A 39 9.82 13.53 26.63
N VAL A 40 11.03 14.04 26.88
CA VAL A 40 12.10 14.11 25.87
C VAL A 40 12.58 12.72 25.48
N GLU A 41 12.80 11.83 26.46
CA GLU A 41 13.17 10.43 26.21
C GLU A 41 12.09 9.71 25.40
N HIS A 42 10.82 9.90 25.76
CA HIS A 42 9.69 9.31 25.05
C HIS A 42 9.61 9.80 23.59
N VAL A 43 9.78 11.10 23.35
CA VAL A 43 9.85 11.66 21.99
C VAL A 43 11.03 11.08 21.21
N GLY A 44 12.18 10.88 21.87
CA GLY A 44 13.36 10.24 21.28
C GLY A 44 13.05 8.82 20.81
N ARG A 45 12.51 7.99 21.70
CA ARG A 45 12.11 6.62 21.40
C ARG A 45 11.09 6.52 20.27
N MET A 46 10.05 7.37 20.29
CA MET A 46 9.06 7.38 19.20
C MET A 46 9.67 7.74 17.84
N ARG A 47 10.69 8.61 17.81
CA ARG A 47 11.40 8.93 16.56
C ARG A 47 12.22 7.75 16.06
N GLU A 48 12.93 7.07 16.95
CA GLU A 48 13.69 5.87 16.61
C GLU A 48 12.79 4.74 16.10
N GLU A 49 11.65 4.52 16.75
CA GLU A 49 10.63 3.56 16.31
C GLU A 49 10.06 3.95 14.94
N LEU A 50 9.71 5.22 14.74
CA LEU A 50 9.21 5.72 13.46
C LEU A 50 10.24 5.53 12.32
N ASP A 51 11.51 5.82 12.59
CA ASP A 51 12.56 5.67 11.58
C ASP A 51 12.83 4.19 11.29
N ARG A 52 12.81 3.31 12.29
CA ARG A 52 12.86 1.85 12.10
C ARG A 52 11.69 1.34 11.25
N GLU A 53 10.46 1.73 11.58
CA GLU A 53 9.28 1.34 10.80
C GLU A 53 9.36 1.85 9.34
N ARG A 54 9.92 3.04 9.12
CA ARG A 54 10.15 3.58 7.77
C ARG A 54 11.17 2.75 6.99
N GLU A 55 12.26 2.36 7.62
CA GLU A 55 13.28 1.48 7.05
C GLU A 55 12.70 0.11 6.71
N GLU A 56 11.98 -0.51 7.64
CA GLU A 56 11.30 -1.79 7.43
C GLU A 56 10.30 -1.71 6.29
N ARG A 57 9.44 -0.68 6.26
CA ARG A 57 8.50 -0.46 5.16
C ARG A 57 9.24 -0.31 3.84
N ASN A 58 10.34 0.44 3.81
CA ASN A 58 11.14 0.60 2.60
C ASN A 58 11.75 -0.74 2.13
N PHE A 59 12.27 -1.53 3.06
CA PHE A 59 12.80 -2.86 2.77
C PHE A 59 11.72 -3.78 2.17
N PHE A 60 10.55 -3.87 2.79
CA PHE A 60 9.45 -4.70 2.27
C PHE A 60 8.91 -4.18 0.94
N GLN A 61 8.94 -2.87 0.72
CA GLN A 61 8.58 -2.26 -0.56
C GLN A 61 9.52 -2.74 -1.67
N LEU A 62 10.85 -2.74 -1.44
CA LEU A 62 11.83 -3.24 -2.40
C LEU A 62 11.71 -4.76 -2.64
N GLU A 63 11.53 -5.56 -1.59
CA GLU A 63 11.33 -7.01 -1.76
C GLU A 63 10.04 -7.32 -2.52
N ARG A 64 8.96 -6.57 -2.29
CA ARG A 64 7.72 -6.71 -3.06
C ARG A 64 7.95 -6.41 -4.55
N ASP A 65 8.60 -5.30 -4.85
CA ASP A 65 8.83 -4.88 -6.25
C ASP A 65 9.75 -5.87 -6.99
N LYS A 66 10.73 -6.46 -6.28
CA LYS A 66 11.57 -7.55 -6.77
C LYS A 66 10.76 -8.82 -7.07
N ILE A 67 9.86 -9.23 -6.16
CA ILE A 67 8.98 -10.38 -6.39
C ILE A 67 8.08 -10.15 -7.60
N HIS A 68 7.48 -8.95 -7.72
CA HIS A 68 6.66 -8.60 -8.88
C HIS A 68 7.47 -8.67 -10.18
N THR A 69 8.69 -8.13 -10.19
CA THR A 69 9.58 -8.19 -11.36
C THR A 69 9.89 -9.64 -11.76
N PHE A 70 10.21 -10.51 -10.79
CA PHE A 70 10.44 -11.93 -11.07
C PHE A 70 9.20 -12.62 -11.61
N TRP A 71 8.02 -12.31 -11.06
CA TRP A 71 6.76 -12.88 -11.52
C TRP A 71 6.46 -12.47 -12.97
N GLU A 72 6.61 -11.19 -13.31
CA GLU A 72 6.42 -10.68 -14.67
C GLU A 72 7.36 -11.34 -15.67
N ILE A 73 8.66 -11.43 -15.34
CA ILE A 73 9.67 -12.10 -16.18
C ILE A 73 9.30 -13.56 -16.39
N THR A 74 9.02 -14.29 -15.30
CA THR A 74 8.73 -15.72 -15.37
C THR A 74 7.45 -16.00 -16.14
N ARG A 75 6.43 -15.15 -15.98
CA ARG A 75 5.19 -15.23 -16.75
C ARG A 75 5.45 -15.03 -18.24
N ARG A 76 6.20 -13.99 -18.62
CA ARG A 76 6.57 -13.73 -20.02
C ARG A 76 7.34 -14.89 -20.62
N GLN A 77 8.35 -15.40 -19.90
CA GLN A 77 9.11 -16.58 -20.32
C GLN A 77 8.22 -17.80 -20.54
N LEU A 78 7.22 -18.03 -19.69
CA LEU A 78 6.28 -19.13 -19.88
C LEU A 78 5.42 -18.94 -21.15
N GLU A 79 4.94 -17.72 -21.39
CA GLU A 79 4.16 -17.39 -22.59
C GLU A 79 5.00 -17.57 -23.87
N ASP A 80 6.25 -17.10 -23.86
CA ASP A 80 7.20 -17.26 -24.97
C ASP A 80 7.48 -18.75 -25.26
N ARG A 81 7.76 -19.56 -24.23
CA ARG A 81 7.99 -21.01 -24.40
C ARG A 81 6.77 -21.76 -24.93
N LYS A 82 5.56 -21.36 -24.54
CA LYS A 82 4.32 -21.93 -25.10
C LYS A 82 4.11 -21.53 -26.57
N ALA A 83 4.57 -20.35 -26.98
CA ALA A 83 4.54 -19.95 -28.39
C ALA A 83 5.58 -20.74 -29.20
N GLU A 84 6.81 -20.88 -28.69
CA GLU A 84 7.85 -21.69 -29.31
C GLU A 84 7.42 -23.14 -29.54
N LEU A 85 6.78 -23.78 -28.56
CA LEU A 85 6.26 -25.14 -28.71
C LEU A 85 5.26 -25.26 -29.86
N ARG A 86 4.27 -24.35 -29.92
CA ARG A 86 3.27 -24.34 -31.00
C ARG A 86 3.90 -24.12 -32.38
N ASN A 87 4.92 -23.27 -32.47
CA ASN A 87 5.63 -23.06 -33.73
C ASN A 87 6.39 -24.32 -34.14
N LYS A 88 7.06 -25.00 -33.21
CA LYS A 88 7.75 -26.25 -33.49
C LYS A 88 6.80 -27.37 -33.92
N ASP A 89 5.65 -27.50 -33.26
CA ASP A 89 4.64 -28.49 -33.64
C ASP A 89 4.18 -28.26 -35.09
N ARG A 90 3.92 -27.00 -35.46
CA ARG A 90 3.58 -26.63 -36.84
C ARG A 90 4.72 -26.87 -37.83
N GLU A 91 5.96 -26.53 -37.48
CA GLU A 91 7.13 -26.79 -38.33
C GLU A 91 7.32 -28.29 -38.59
N MET A 92 7.05 -29.14 -37.59
CA MET A 92 7.07 -30.60 -37.73
C MET A 92 5.96 -31.07 -38.68
N GLU A 93 4.71 -30.64 -38.47
CA GLU A 93 3.59 -30.97 -39.36
C GLU A 93 3.88 -30.57 -40.81
N GLU A 94 4.33 -29.34 -41.06
CA GLU A 94 4.66 -28.87 -42.40
C GLU A 94 5.84 -29.65 -43.01
N SER A 95 6.81 -30.08 -42.20
CA SER A 95 7.93 -30.92 -42.65
C SER A 95 7.46 -32.32 -43.04
N GLU A 96 6.55 -32.92 -42.27
CA GLU A 96 5.96 -34.22 -42.58
C GLU A 96 5.10 -34.15 -43.84
N GLU A 97 4.29 -33.10 -44.02
CA GLU A 97 3.52 -32.86 -45.24
C GLU A 97 4.42 -32.72 -46.47
N ARG A 98 5.48 -31.89 -46.38
CA ARG A 98 6.45 -31.73 -47.49
C ARG A 98 7.08 -33.07 -47.86
N HIS A 99 7.52 -33.84 -46.86
CA HIS A 99 8.15 -35.13 -47.10
C HIS A 99 7.20 -36.14 -47.76
N GLN A 100 5.93 -36.17 -47.34
CA GLN A 100 4.90 -37.01 -47.97
C GLN A 100 4.62 -36.64 -49.43
N VAL A 101 4.67 -35.34 -49.75
CA VAL A 101 4.50 -34.85 -51.14
C VAL A 101 5.71 -35.24 -52.00
N GLU A 102 6.93 -35.14 -51.47
CA GLU A 102 8.16 -35.47 -52.21
C GLU A 102 8.33 -36.98 -52.49
N ILE A 103 7.73 -37.85 -51.65
CA ILE A 103 7.77 -39.31 -51.82
C ILE A 103 6.72 -39.82 -52.83
N LYS A 104 5.64 -39.05 -53.07
CA LYS A 104 4.57 -39.43 -54.02
C LYS A 104 4.92 -39.03 -55.46
#